data_AF-A0A821M817-F1
#
_entry.id   AF-A0A821M817-F1
#
_cell.length_a   1.000
_cell.length_b   1.000
_cell.length_c   1.000
_cell.angle_alpha   90.00
_cell.angle_beta   90.00
_cell.angle_gamma   90.00
#
_symmetry.space_group_name_H-M   'P 1'
#
loop_
_entity.id
_entity.type
_entity.pdbx_description
1 polymer ?
#
loop_
_entity_poly.entity_id
_entity_poly.type
_entity_poly.pdbx_seq_one_letter_code
_entity_poly.pdbx_strand_id
1 'polypeptide(L)'
;LRNSCSINLSGLPKDIDEGEVTSRQEVKARARYLNEQYDYDINEARVEYLNAIKDYCIAGFHWTTKEGVLAEENVRGVRFDIQDVTLNSDAIHRGGGGQIIPVTRRVIYTSMLTA
;
A
#
# COMPACT_ATOMS: atom_id res chain seq x y z
N LEU A 1 -11.36 1.56 15.11
CA LEU A 1 -12.10 0.37 14.63
C LEU A 1 -13.25 0.79 13.70
N ARG A 2 -12.99 1.72 12.76
CA ARG A 2 -14.03 2.19 11.83
C ARG A 2 -14.01 1.30 10.59
N ASN A 3 -15.21 0.93 10.17
CA ASN A 3 -15.64 0.28 8.93
C ASN A 3 -14.89 0.73 7.65
N SER A 4 -13.64 0.32 7.44
CA SER A 4 -12.97 0.46 6.13
C SER A 4 -13.19 -0.77 5.22
N CYS A 5 -13.85 -1.81 5.74
CA CYS A 5 -14.10 -3.07 5.03
C CYS A 5 -15.48 -3.07 4.34
N SER A 6 -15.75 -2.08 3.49
CA SER A 6 -16.84 -2.17 2.48
C SER A 6 -16.30 -2.36 1.05
N ILE A 7 -14.98 -2.23 0.86
CA ILE A 7 -14.35 -2.31 -0.45
C ILE A 7 -14.39 -3.75 -0.95
N ASN A 8 -15.01 -3.94 -2.10
CA ASN A 8 -15.10 -5.23 -2.75
C ASN A 8 -13.74 -5.55 -3.40
N LEU A 9 -12.97 -6.46 -2.81
CA LEU A 9 -11.67 -6.88 -3.37
C LEU A 9 -11.80 -8.03 -4.38
N SER A 10 -13.01 -8.58 -4.57
CA SER A 10 -13.21 -9.65 -5.56
C SER A 10 -13.09 -9.07 -6.97
N GLY A 11 -12.16 -9.61 -7.77
CA GLY A 11 -11.90 -9.14 -9.13
C GLY A 11 -10.72 -8.17 -9.26
N LEU A 12 -10.49 -7.27 -8.29
CA LEU A 12 -9.42 -6.26 -8.39
C LEU A 12 -8.02 -6.84 -8.67
N PRO A 13 -7.57 -7.97 -8.06
CA PRO A 13 -6.27 -8.56 -8.40
C PRO A 13 -6.16 -8.96 -9.87
N LYS A 14 -7.26 -9.44 -10.47
CA LYS A 14 -7.31 -9.86 -11.87
C LYS A 14 -7.18 -8.65 -12.79
N ASP A 15 -7.91 -7.58 -12.51
CA ASP A 15 -7.86 -6.34 -13.30
C ASP A 15 -6.48 -5.67 -13.24
N ILE A 16 -5.76 -5.82 -12.12
CA ILE A 16 -4.35 -5.39 -12.01
C ILE A 16 -3.44 -6.24 -12.91
N ASP A 17 -3.62 -7.57 -12.91
CA ASP A 17 -2.82 -8.48 -13.74
C ASP A 17 -3.10 -8.31 -15.25
N GLU A 18 -4.34 -7.99 -15.62
CA GLU A 18 -4.76 -7.68 -17.00
C GLU A 18 -4.33 -6.27 -17.44
N GLY A 19 -3.97 -5.40 -16.49
CA GLY A 19 -3.48 -4.04 -16.75
C GLY A 19 -4.57 -2.98 -16.83
N GLU A 20 -5.82 -3.33 -16.53
CA GLU A 20 -6.96 -2.42 -16.44
C GLU A 20 -6.78 -1.41 -15.30
N VAL A 21 -6.08 -1.80 -14.23
CA VAL A 21 -5.68 -0.89 -13.14
C VAL A 21 -4.16 -0.84 -13.03
N THR A 22 -3.57 0.34 -13.23
CA THR A 22 -2.11 0.51 -13.09
C THR A 22 -1.73 1.78 -12.35
N SER A 23 -0.58 1.75 -11.67
CA SER A 23 -0.01 2.90 -10.96
C SER A 23 0.31 4.09 -11.87
N ARG A 24 0.47 3.84 -13.18
CA ARG A 24 0.81 4.84 -14.20
C ARG A 24 -0.38 5.58 -14.84
N GLN A 25 -1.61 5.11 -14.61
CA GLN A 25 -2.81 5.78 -15.10
C GLN A 25 -2.99 7.16 -14.46
N GLU A 26 -3.75 8.01 -15.15
CA GLU A 26 -4.17 9.30 -14.61
C GLU A 26 -4.95 9.10 -13.30
N VAL A 27 -4.60 9.88 -12.28
CA VAL A 27 -5.03 9.64 -10.90
C VAL A 27 -6.55 9.76 -10.75
N LYS A 28 -7.19 10.72 -11.42
CA LYS A 28 -8.65 10.90 -11.33
C LYS A 28 -9.41 9.80 -12.06
N ALA A 29 -8.95 9.38 -13.24
CA ALA A 29 -9.54 8.28 -14.00
C ALA A 29 -9.45 6.97 -13.22
N ARG A 30 -8.28 6.66 -12.65
CA ARG A 30 -8.10 5.49 -11.79
C ARG A 30 -8.95 5.56 -10.52
N ALA A 31 -9.02 6.73 -9.86
CA ALA A 31 -9.84 6.91 -8.67
C ALA A 31 -11.34 6.72 -8.95
N ARG A 32 -11.84 7.22 -10.09
CA ARG A 32 -13.23 6.99 -10.53
C ARG A 32 -13.51 5.51 -10.76
N TYR A 33 -12.64 4.83 -11.50
CA TYR A 33 -12.79 3.40 -11.75
C TYR A 33 -12.82 2.57 -10.46
N LEU A 34 -11.88 2.84 -9.54
CA LEU A 34 -11.83 2.16 -8.25
C LEU A 34 -13.05 2.46 -7.38
N ASN A 35 -13.56 3.70 -7.41
CA ASN A 35 -14.77 4.05 -6.68
C ASN A 35 -16.02 3.35 -7.25
N GLU A 36 -16.20 3.40 -8.56
CA GLU A 36 -17.39 2.86 -9.23
C GLU A 36 -17.45 1.32 -9.19
N GLN A 37 -16.32 0.64 -9.38
CA GLN A 37 -16.28 -0.83 -9.45
C GLN A 37 -16.04 -1.49 -8.08
N TYR A 38 -15.30 -0.83 -7.21
CA TYR A 38 -14.77 -1.45 -5.99
C TYR A 38 -15.12 -0.68 -4.69
N ASP A 39 -15.93 0.38 -4.76
CA ASP A 39 -16.33 1.20 -3.62
C ASP A 39 -15.14 1.86 -2.88
N TYR A 40 -14.02 2.11 -3.59
CA TYR A 40 -12.90 2.86 -3.00
C TYR A 40 -13.30 4.30 -2.69
N ASP A 41 -13.05 4.77 -1.48
CA ASP A 41 -13.30 6.17 -1.12
C ASP A 41 -12.33 7.10 -1.86
N ILE A 42 -12.89 8.03 -2.63
CA ILE A 42 -12.16 9.04 -3.40
C ILE A 42 -11.36 9.98 -2.48
N ASN A 43 -11.79 10.12 -1.22
CA ASN A 43 -11.18 11.02 -0.24
C ASN A 43 -10.11 10.34 0.62
N GLU A 44 -9.97 9.01 0.58
CA GLU A 44 -9.01 8.26 1.41
C GLU A 44 -7.54 8.47 0.98
N ALA A 45 -7.29 9.28 -0.07
CA ALA A 45 -5.96 9.50 -0.60
C ALA A 45 -5.60 10.99 -0.72
N ARG A 46 -4.99 11.56 0.33
CA ARG A 46 -4.00 12.66 0.24
C ARG A 46 -3.53 13.08 1.63
N VAL A 47 -2.34 12.65 2.00
CA VAL A 47 -1.65 13.10 3.21
C VAL A 47 -0.29 13.64 2.80
N GLU A 48 -0.13 14.96 2.82
CA GLU A 48 1.04 15.65 2.25
C GLU A 48 2.36 15.22 2.90
N TYR A 49 2.36 14.94 4.21
CA TYR A 49 3.58 14.54 4.91
C TYR A 49 4.05 13.12 4.56
N LEU A 50 3.17 12.24 4.05
CA LEU A 50 3.56 10.89 3.62
C LEU A 50 4.36 10.90 2.32
N ASN A 51 4.28 11.96 1.52
CA ASN A 51 5.07 12.08 0.29
C ASN A 51 6.58 12.02 0.56
N ALA A 52 7.03 12.46 1.74
CA ALA A 52 8.45 12.43 2.12
C ALA A 52 9.03 11.01 2.28
N ILE A 53 8.19 10.02 2.56
CA ILE A 53 8.62 8.63 2.78
C ILE A 53 8.03 7.64 1.76
N LYS A 54 7.18 8.13 0.85
CA LYS A 54 6.42 7.32 -0.10
C LYS A 54 7.29 6.35 -0.87
N ASP A 55 8.38 6.81 -1.46
CA ASP A 55 9.25 5.99 -2.30
C ASP A 55 9.94 4.87 -1.51
N TYR A 56 10.22 5.12 -0.23
CA TYR A 56 10.81 4.14 0.68
C TYR A 56 9.80 3.09 1.11
N CYS A 57 8.55 3.51 1.37
CA CYS A 57 7.46 2.57 1.63
C CYS A 57 7.18 1.69 0.41
N ILE A 58 7.18 2.27 -0.80
CA ILE A 58 7.03 1.53 -2.06
C ILE A 58 8.18 0.53 -2.26
N ALA A 59 9.42 0.93 -1.98
CA ALA A 59 10.58 0.04 -2.06
C ALA A 59 10.47 -1.13 -1.07
N GLY A 60 10.10 -0.86 0.19
CA GLY A 60 9.86 -1.89 1.19
C GLY A 60 8.71 -2.82 0.81
N PHE A 61 7.63 -2.27 0.29
CA PHE A 61 6.47 -3.03 -0.20
C PHE A 61 6.86 -3.99 -1.32
N HIS A 62 7.50 -3.49 -2.39
CA HIS A 62 7.92 -4.32 -3.52
C HIS A 62 8.86 -5.45 -3.13
N TRP A 63 9.75 -5.22 -2.16
CA TRP A 63 10.61 -6.29 -1.66
C TRP A 63 9.78 -7.34 -0.94
N THR A 64 8.94 -6.90 0.00
CA THR A 64 8.15 -7.78 0.86
C THR A 64 7.15 -8.61 0.07
N THR A 65 6.52 -8.07 -0.97
CA THR A 65 5.54 -8.80 -1.79
C THR A 65 6.15 -9.80 -2.76
N LYS A 66 7.47 -9.73 -3.02
CA LYS A 66 8.17 -10.71 -3.86
C LYS A 66 8.60 -11.95 -3.06
N GLU A 67 8.94 -11.75 -1.79
CA GLU A 67 9.36 -12.84 -0.91
C GLU A 67 8.17 -13.35 -0.07
N GLY A 68 7.22 -12.53 0.36
CA GLY A 68 6.20 -13.00 1.30
C GLY A 68 6.80 -13.49 2.63
N VAL A 69 5.93 -13.82 3.59
CA VAL A 69 6.35 -14.09 4.99
C VAL A 69 6.46 -15.58 5.35
N LEU A 70 5.72 -16.44 4.64
CA LEU A 70 5.58 -17.85 5.01
C LEU A 70 6.64 -18.75 4.35
N ALA A 71 6.85 -18.57 3.04
CA ALA A 71 7.58 -19.52 2.21
C ALA A 71 8.48 -18.88 1.15
N GLU A 72 8.79 -17.58 1.26
CA GLU A 72 9.63 -16.88 0.27
C GLU A 72 9.01 -16.83 -1.16
N GLU A 73 7.66 -16.82 -1.24
CA GLU A 73 6.90 -16.74 -2.49
C GLU A 73 6.18 -15.39 -2.71
N ASN A 74 5.93 -15.08 -3.99
CA ASN A 74 5.21 -13.89 -4.40
C ASN A 74 3.81 -13.80 -3.76
N VAL A 75 3.51 -12.66 -3.15
CA VAL A 75 2.23 -12.35 -2.51
C VAL A 75 1.21 -11.89 -3.56
N ARG A 76 -0.03 -12.41 -3.48
CA ARG A 76 -1.16 -12.05 -4.36
C ARG A 76 -2.45 -11.90 -3.55
N GLY A 77 -3.37 -11.08 -4.03
CA GLY A 77 -4.72 -10.96 -3.46
C GLY A 77 -4.78 -10.29 -2.09
N VAL A 78 -3.75 -9.53 -1.69
CA VAL A 78 -3.70 -8.83 -0.40
C VAL A 78 -3.71 -7.32 -0.62
N ARG A 79 -4.47 -6.61 0.22
CA ARG A 79 -4.49 -5.15 0.32
C ARG A 79 -3.82 -4.72 1.62
N PHE A 80 -2.98 -3.69 1.54
CA PHE A 80 -2.37 -3.06 2.72
C PHE A 80 -2.87 -1.64 2.86
N ASP A 81 -3.48 -1.34 4.01
CA ASP A 81 -3.91 0.01 4.37
C ASP A 81 -2.99 0.59 5.43
N ILE A 82 -2.53 1.82 5.19
CA ILE A 82 -1.76 2.58 6.16
C ILE A 82 -2.77 3.26 7.10
N GLN A 83 -2.85 2.78 8.33
CA GLN A 83 -3.84 3.27 9.31
C GLN A 83 -3.36 4.48 10.10
N ASP A 84 -2.10 4.46 10.54
CA ASP A 84 -1.49 5.54 11.31
C ASP A 84 0.01 5.62 11.03
N VAL A 85 0.56 6.83 11.03
CA VAL A 85 1.97 7.10 10.78
C VAL A 85 2.44 8.25 11.66
N THR A 86 3.39 7.96 12.54
CA THR A 86 4.13 8.97 13.29
C THR A 86 5.55 9.07 12.74
N LEU A 87 5.98 10.28 12.37
CA LEU A 87 7.31 10.54 11.81
C LEU A 87 8.09 11.52 12.68
N ASN A 88 9.41 11.33 12.73
CA ASN A 88 10.31 12.30 13.33
C ASN A 88 10.26 13.62 12.54
N SER A 89 10.31 14.76 13.23
CA SER A 89 10.26 16.11 12.62
C SER A 89 11.40 16.37 11.64
N ASP A 90 12.58 15.80 11.91
CA ASP A 90 13.79 16.06 11.13
C ASP A 90 13.93 15.07 9.98
N ALA A 91 14.18 15.59 8.78
CA ALA A 91 14.25 14.78 7.56
C ALA A 91 15.37 13.72 7.58
N ILE A 92 16.45 13.97 8.32
CA ILE A 92 17.59 13.05 8.44
C ILE A 92 17.23 11.73 9.14
N HIS A 93 16.19 11.74 9.97
CA HIS A 93 15.67 10.56 10.67
C HIS A 93 14.56 9.86 9.88
N ARG A 94 14.24 10.36 8.68
CA ARG A 94 13.32 9.74 7.72
C ARG A 94 14.07 9.19 6.50
N GLY A 95 15.37 8.93 6.66
CA GLY A 95 16.23 8.44 5.59
C GLY A 95 15.81 7.06 5.10
N GLY A 96 15.67 6.92 3.77
CA GLY A 96 15.03 5.76 3.18
C GLY A 96 15.73 4.42 3.32
N GLY A 97 17.03 4.38 3.04
CA GLY A 97 17.78 3.13 2.89
C GLY A 97 17.90 2.32 4.19
N GLY A 98 18.20 3.00 5.30
CA GLY A 98 18.51 2.35 6.57
C GLY A 98 17.42 2.44 7.63
N GLN A 99 16.46 3.35 7.50
CA GLN A 99 15.46 3.60 8.56
C GLN A 99 14.06 3.18 8.12
N ILE A 100 13.53 3.75 7.03
CA ILE A 100 12.11 3.56 6.66
C ILE A 100 11.86 2.20 5.98
N ILE A 101 12.72 1.77 5.05
CA ILE A 101 12.55 0.49 4.34
C ILE A 101 12.46 -0.71 5.30
N PRO A 102 13.40 -0.95 6.23
CA PRO A 102 13.32 -2.12 7.10
C PRO A 102 12.11 -2.08 8.03
N VAL A 103 11.67 -0.90 8.48
CA VAL A 103 10.45 -0.74 9.29
C VAL A 103 9.21 -1.10 8.46
N THR A 104 9.12 -0.60 7.23
CA THR A 104 8.01 -0.91 6.32
C THR A 104 7.89 -2.41 6.07
N ARG A 105 9.01 -3.10 5.80
CA ARG A 105 9.02 -4.55 5.59
C ARG A 105 8.47 -5.32 6.79
N ARG A 106 8.93 -4.95 8.00
CA ARG A 106 8.49 -5.60 9.25
C ARG A 106 7.00 -5.40 9.51
N VAL A 107 6.49 -4.19 9.28
CA VAL A 107 5.05 -3.90 9.45
C VAL A 107 4.23 -4.75 8.49
N ILE A 108 4.61 -4.81 7.21
CA ILE A 108 3.90 -5.61 6.20
C ILE A 108 3.90 -7.10 6.57
N TYR A 109 5.04 -7.67 6.95
CA TYR A 109 5.11 -9.07 7.41
C TYR A 109 4.24 -9.32 8.65
N THR A 110 4.30 -8.42 9.62
CA THR A 110 3.48 -8.54 10.84
C THR A 110 2.00 -8.51 10.49
N SER A 111 1.57 -7.58 9.64
CA SER A 111 0.17 -7.48 9.19
C SER A 111 -0.30 -8.76 8.48
N MET A 112 0.54 -9.40 7.67
CA MET A 112 0.20 -10.68 7.03
C MET A 112 0.02 -11.82 8.04
N LEU A 113 0.80 -11.83 9.12
CA LEU A 113 0.76 -12.89 10.14
C LEU A 113 -0.40 -12.70 11.14
N THR A 114 -0.90 -11.47 11.29
CA THR A 114 -1.99 -11.14 12.23
C THR A 114 -3.35 -11.01 11.57
N ALA A 115 -3.42 -11.13 10.23
CA ALA A 115 -4.65 -10.96 9.44
C ALA A 115 -5.70 -12.04 9.71
#